data_AF-A0A101CAP6-F1
#
_entry.id   AF-A0A101CAP6-F1
#
_cell.length_a   1.000
_cell.length_b   1.000
_cell.length_c   1.000
_cell.angle_alpha   90.00
_cell.angle_beta   90.00
_cell.angle_gamma   90.00
#
_symmetry.space_group_name_H-M   'P 1'
#
loop_
_entity.id
_entity.type
_entity.pdbx_description
1 polymer ?
#
loop_
_entity_poly.entity_id
_entity_poly.type
_entity_poly.pdbx_seq_one_letter_code
_entity_poly.pdbx_strand_id
1 'polypeptide(L)'
;MIRKIKFCILIIVISYTIVYFDYKIAEGDPNFHYGKDGGIILIIESILILGSLFFLVMAKTKRFLFFILGFFTSLIGSILIYLILGFCNIFENSPFHIISCISFIIIFFCFEKLINKNTIVEK
;
A
#
# COMPACT_ATOMS: atom_id res chain seq x y z
N MET A 1 14.91 -9.36 -14.96
CA MET A 1 15.55 -8.04 -14.74
C MET A 1 14.53 -6.90 -14.71
N ILE A 2 13.71 -6.74 -15.76
CA ILE A 2 12.72 -5.65 -15.89
C ILE A 2 11.74 -5.51 -14.70
N ARG A 3 11.24 -6.61 -14.12
CA ARG A 3 10.34 -6.52 -12.94
C ARG A 3 11.02 -5.94 -11.70
N LYS A 4 12.30 -6.28 -11.46
CA LYS A 4 13.06 -5.73 -10.33
C LYS A 4 13.29 -4.23 -10.50
N ILE A 5 13.59 -3.80 -11.73
CA ILE A 5 13.75 -2.38 -12.09
C ILE A 5 12.43 -1.62 -11.89
N LYS A 6 11.31 -2.16 -12.38
CA LYS A 6 9.97 -1.56 -12.16
C LYS A 6 9.62 -1.42 -10.68
N PHE A 7 9.99 -2.41 -9.87
CA PHE A 7 9.80 -2.35 -8.41
C PHE A 7 10.67 -1.28 -7.76
N CYS A 8 11.94 -1.17 -8.12
CA CYS A 8 12.82 -0.11 -7.61
C CYS A 8 12.32 1.29 -8.00
N ILE A 9 11.89 1.47 -9.25
CA ILE A 9 11.30 2.74 -9.71
C ILE A 9 10.03 3.06 -8.93
N LEU A 10 9.15 2.07 -8.72
CA LEU A 10 7.94 2.24 -7.92
C LEU A 10 8.29 2.67 -6.49
N ILE A 11 9.24 2.02 -5.83
CA ILE A 11 9.68 2.41 -4.48
C ILE A 11 10.18 3.86 -4.46
N ILE A 12 11.00 4.27 -5.44
CA ILE A 12 11.52 5.65 -5.50
C ILE A 12 10.37 6.65 -5.61
N VAL A 13 9.40 6.38 -6.48
CA VAL A 13 8.21 7.22 -6.66
C VAL A 13 7.39 7.27 -5.36
N ILE A 14 7.15 6.12 -4.74
CA ILE A 14 6.44 6.01 -3.45
C ILE A 14 7.13 6.84 -2.38
N SER A 15 8.44 6.64 -2.17
CA SER A 15 9.21 7.35 -1.15
C SER A 15 9.21 8.85 -1.39
N TYR A 16 9.39 9.28 -2.64
CA TYR A 16 9.31 10.70 -3.00
C TYR A 16 7.92 11.29 -2.70
N THR A 17 6.86 10.53 -2.99
CA THR A 17 5.47 10.96 -2.76
C THR A 17 5.17 11.10 -1.28
N ILE A 18 5.62 10.14 -0.45
CA ILE A 18 5.48 10.19 1.02
C ILE A 18 6.22 11.41 1.57
N VAL A 19 7.50 11.60 1.20
CA VAL A 19 8.30 12.75 1.65
C VAL A 19 7.67 14.09 1.23
N TYR A 20 7.12 14.16 0.02
CA TYR A 20 6.42 15.35 -0.45
C TYR A 20 5.15 15.65 0.37
N PHE A 21 4.35 14.63 0.68
CA PHE A 21 3.17 14.81 1.52
C PHE A 21 3.53 15.20 2.95
N ASP A 22 4.51 14.54 3.58
CA ASP A 22 4.99 14.89 4.92
C ASP A 22 5.48 16.33 4.97
N TYR A 23 6.22 16.78 3.95
CA TYR A 23 6.66 18.17 3.82
C TYR A 23 5.47 19.14 3.71
N LYS A 24 4.49 18.85 2.85
CA LYS A 24 3.30 19.70 2.67
C LYS A 24 2.42 19.79 3.92
N ILE A 25 2.34 18.69 4.66
CA ILE A 25 1.67 18.64 5.96
C ILE A 25 2.42 19.51 6.98
N ALA A 26 3.76 19.44 7.01
CA ALA A 26 4.58 20.24 7.92
C ALA A 26 4.58 21.75 7.62
N GLU A 27 4.42 22.15 6.35
CA GLU A 27 4.26 23.56 5.95
C GLU A 27 2.92 24.18 6.38
N GLY A 28 1.97 23.37 6.88
CA GLY A 28 0.66 23.86 7.33
C GLY A 28 -0.25 24.30 6.19
N ASP A 29 -0.17 23.63 5.04
CA ASP A 29 -1.10 23.88 3.92
C ASP A 29 -2.52 23.47 4.35
N PRO A 30 -3.53 24.37 4.34
CA PRO A 30 -4.88 24.08 4.81
C PRO A 30 -5.60 22.98 4.02
N ASN A 31 -5.13 22.64 2.82
CA ASN A 31 -5.65 21.51 2.04
C ASN A 31 -5.04 20.16 2.47
N PHE A 32 -3.88 20.19 3.15
CA PHE A 32 -3.18 19.03 3.70
C PHE A 32 -3.20 19.00 5.23
N HIS A 33 -3.70 20.05 5.87
CA HIS A 33 -3.82 20.13 7.31
C HIS A 33 -4.67 18.99 7.84
N TYR A 34 -4.24 18.48 8.99
CA TYR A 34 -4.98 17.61 9.88
C TYR A 34 -6.42 18.15 10.03
N GLY A 35 -7.35 17.62 9.23
CA GLY A 35 -8.78 17.72 9.55
C GLY A 35 -9.04 17.09 10.92
N LYS A 36 -10.31 17.00 11.34
CA LYS A 36 -10.69 16.35 12.62
C LYS A 36 -10.09 14.95 12.82
N ASP A 37 -9.70 14.28 11.74
CA ASP A 37 -9.24 12.89 11.71
C ASP A 37 -7.71 12.78 11.61
N GLY A 38 -6.99 13.89 11.77
CA GLY A 38 -5.54 13.93 11.84
C GLY A 38 -4.78 13.33 10.64
N GLY A 39 -5.34 13.44 9.44
CA GLY A 39 -4.72 12.95 8.20
C GLY A 39 -4.88 11.44 7.95
N ILE A 40 -5.57 10.69 8.82
CA ILE A 40 -5.75 9.24 8.70
C ILE A 40 -6.39 8.84 7.36
N ILE A 41 -7.39 9.60 6.89
CA ILE A 41 -8.08 9.32 5.62
C ILE A 41 -7.12 9.44 4.43
N LEU A 42 -6.35 10.53 4.35
CA LEU A 42 -5.33 10.74 3.31
C LEU A 42 -4.26 9.64 3.31
N ILE A 43 -3.87 9.18 4.51
CA ILE A 43 -2.94 8.06 4.66
C ILE A 43 -3.55 6.76 4.11
N ILE A 44 -4.81 6.46 4.42
CA ILE A 44 -5.49 5.29 3.89
C ILE A 44 -5.61 5.37 2.36
N GLU A 45 -6.03 6.52 1.81
CA GLU A 45 -6.13 6.75 0.37
C GLU A 45 -4.80 6.52 -0.36
N SER A 46 -3.71 7.06 0.19
CA SER A 46 -2.38 6.85 -0.38
C SER A 46 -1.95 5.38 -0.32
N ILE A 47 -2.23 4.64 0.76
CA ILE A 47 -1.99 3.18 0.86
C ILE A 47 -2.81 2.38 -0.17
N LEU A 48 -4.07 2.77 -0.40
CA LEU A 48 -4.94 2.15 -1.40
C LEU A 48 -4.37 2.30 -2.80
N ILE A 49 -3.98 3.52 -3.17
CA ILE A 49 -3.37 3.82 -4.47
C ILE A 49 -2.06 3.03 -4.61
N LEU A 50 -1.22 3.04 -3.57
CA LEU A 50 0.05 2.31 -3.54
C LEU A 50 -0.11 0.83 -3.82
N GLY A 51 -0.97 0.15 -3.06
CA GLY A 51 -1.12 -1.29 -3.18
C GLY A 51 -1.75 -1.69 -4.50
N SER A 52 -2.71 -0.91 -4.99
CA SER A 52 -3.32 -1.13 -6.30
C SER A 52 -2.26 -1.04 -7.42
N LEU A 53 -1.45 0.02 -7.42
CA LEU A 53 -0.36 0.20 -8.40
C LEU A 53 0.73 -0.86 -8.25
N PHE A 54 1.10 -1.21 -7.01
CA PHE A 54 2.09 -2.24 -6.74
C PHE A 54 1.67 -3.59 -7.32
N PHE A 55 0.43 -4.03 -7.05
CA PHE A 55 -0.09 -5.29 -7.59
C PHE A 55 -0.16 -5.26 -9.12
N LEU A 56 -0.63 -4.15 -9.70
CA LEU A 56 -0.71 -3.97 -11.14
C LEU A 56 0.66 -4.08 -11.84
N VAL A 57 1.68 -3.44 -11.26
CA VAL A 57 3.04 -3.39 -11.82
C VAL A 57 3.76 -4.72 -11.66
N MET A 58 3.55 -5.40 -10.54
CA MET A 58 4.27 -6.64 -10.22
C MET A 58 3.65 -7.89 -10.84
N ALA A 59 2.36 -7.88 -11.13
CA ALA A 59 1.66 -9.00 -11.75
C ALA A 59 2.19 -9.31 -13.16
N LYS A 60 2.54 -10.58 -13.38
CA LYS A 60 2.98 -11.08 -14.69
C LYS A 60 1.79 -11.28 -15.64
N THR A 61 0.66 -11.75 -15.11
CA THR A 61 -0.56 -12.10 -15.84
C THR A 61 -1.78 -11.52 -15.11
N LYS A 62 -2.92 -11.41 -15.81
CA LYS A 62 -4.19 -10.93 -15.24
C LYS A 62 -4.05 -9.61 -14.44
N ARG A 63 -3.32 -8.63 -14.98
CA ARG A 63 -2.95 -7.38 -14.29
C ARG A 63 -4.14 -6.63 -13.69
N PHE A 64 -5.27 -6.59 -14.41
CA PHE A 64 -6.49 -5.94 -13.92
C PHE A 64 -7.08 -6.65 -12.69
N LEU A 65 -7.07 -7.98 -12.66
CA LEU A 65 -7.47 -8.76 -11.47
C LEU A 65 -6.56 -8.43 -10.28
N PHE A 66 -5.25 -8.39 -10.51
CA PHE A 66 -4.29 -8.02 -9.47
C PHE A 66 -4.46 -6.57 -8.98
N PHE A 67 -4.78 -5.63 -9.85
CA PHE A 67 -5.10 -4.26 -9.45
C PHE A 67 -6.29 -4.21 -8.49
N ILE A 68 -7.39 -4.89 -8.82
CA ILE A 68 -8.58 -4.99 -7.95
C ILE A 68 -8.22 -5.68 -6.62
N LEU A 69 -7.47 -6.79 -6.69
CA LEU A 69 -6.99 -7.46 -5.48
C LEU A 69 -6.13 -6.52 -4.63
N GLY A 70 -5.22 -5.76 -5.24
CA GLY A 70 -4.37 -4.79 -4.55
C GLY A 70 -5.18 -3.73 -3.82
N PHE A 71 -6.23 -3.19 -4.45
CA PHE A 71 -7.14 -2.24 -3.82
C PHE A 71 -7.80 -2.82 -2.56
N PHE A 72 -8.46 -3.98 -2.67
CA PHE A 72 -9.14 -4.60 -1.53
C PHE A 72 -8.17 -5.06 -0.44
N THR A 73 -7.00 -5.57 -0.84
CA THR A 73 -5.96 -6.00 0.11
C THR A 73 -5.44 -4.82 0.90
N SER A 74 -5.17 -3.69 0.24
CA SER A 74 -4.77 -2.45 0.91
C SER A 74 -5.87 -1.91 1.81
N LEU A 75 -7.14 -1.94 1.38
CA LEU A 75 -8.27 -1.44 2.17
C LEU A 75 -8.44 -2.22 3.47
N ILE A 76 -8.51 -3.55 3.35
CA ILE A 76 -8.70 -4.43 4.49
C ILE A 76 -7.46 -4.39 5.38
N GLY A 77 -6.26 -4.40 4.77
CA GLY A 77 -5.00 -4.32 5.48
C GLY A 77 -4.84 -3.03 6.29
N SER A 78 -5.13 -1.87 5.70
CA SER A 78 -5.03 -0.59 6.39
C SER A 78 -6.04 -0.48 7.53
N ILE A 79 -7.27 -0.97 7.36
CA ILE A 79 -8.28 -1.01 8.43
C ILE A 79 -7.83 -1.92 9.58
N LEU A 80 -7.35 -3.13 9.27
CA LEU A 80 -6.88 -4.06 10.30
C LEU A 80 -5.69 -3.52 11.07
N ILE A 81 -4.70 -2.96 10.39
CA ILE A 81 -3.51 -2.39 11.04
C ILE A 81 -3.90 -1.18 11.88
N TYR A 82 -4.83 -0.34 11.40
CA TYR A 82 -5.36 0.79 12.16
C TYR A 82 -5.97 0.32 13.48
N LEU A 83 -6.84 -0.70 13.43
CA LEU A 83 -7.48 -1.27 14.62
C LEU A 83 -6.46 -1.89 15.59
N ILE A 84 -5.47 -2.61 15.08
CA ILE A 84 -4.42 -3.24 15.90
C ILE A 84 -3.56 -2.18 16.60
N LEU A 85 -3.08 -1.18 15.85
CA LEU A 85 -2.26 -0.10 16.42
C LEU A 85 -3.04 0.76 17.41
N GLY A 86 -4.33 1.00 17.15
CA GLY A 86 -5.23 1.68 18.06
C GLY A 86 -5.45 0.89 19.35
N PHE A 87 -5.64 -0.43 19.26
CA PHE A 87 -5.77 -1.30 20.43
C PHE A 87 -4.50 -1.37 21.29
N CYS A 88 -3.33 -1.29 20.65
CA CYS A 88 -2.04 -1.31 21.35
C CYS A 88 -1.60 0.06 21.90
N ASN A 89 -2.36 1.15 21.67
CA ASN A 89 -1.97 2.53 22.01
C ASN A 89 -0.60 2.96 21.41
N ILE A 90 -0.21 2.42 20.26
CA ILE A 90 1.07 2.75 19.58
C ILE A 90 0.86 3.80 18.46
N PHE A 91 -0.35 4.34 18.36
CA PHE A 91 -0.76 5.18 17.23
C PHE A 91 0.06 6.47 17.08
N GLU A 92 0.51 7.06 18.19
CA GLU A 92 1.20 8.35 18.23
C GLU A 92 2.64 8.31 17.67
N ASN A 93 3.28 7.14 17.59
CA ASN A 93 4.65 6.96 17.07
C ASN A 93 4.68 6.29 15.67
N SER A 94 3.58 6.47 14.94
CA SER A 94 3.09 5.79 13.73
C SER A 94 4.11 5.17 12.75
N PRO A 95 4.36 3.85 12.85
CA PRO A 95 4.82 3.04 11.73
C PRO A 95 3.67 2.59 10.79
N PHE A 96 2.47 3.20 10.88
CA PHE A 96 1.25 2.73 10.20
C PHE A 96 1.44 2.57 8.69
N HIS A 97 2.01 3.58 8.03
CA HIS A 97 2.30 3.56 6.60
C HIS A 97 3.25 2.41 6.23
N ILE A 98 4.31 2.24 7.00
CA ILE A 98 5.36 1.23 6.75
C ILE A 98 4.79 -0.17 6.91
N ILE A 99 4.07 -0.44 8.02
CA ILE A 99 3.46 -1.74 8.28
C ILE A 99 2.41 -2.06 7.22
N SER A 100 1.60 -1.07 6.82
CA SER A 100 0.63 -1.23 5.74
C SER A 100 1.30 -1.59 4.42
N CYS A 101 2.41 -0.93 4.08
CA CYS A 101 3.18 -1.24 2.89
C CYS A 101 3.75 -2.66 2.90
N ILE A 102 4.38 -3.05 4.02
CA ILE A 102 4.94 -4.40 4.17
C ILE A 102 3.85 -5.46 4.04
N SER A 103 2.67 -5.23 4.62
CA SER A 103 1.57 -6.20 4.60
C SER A 103 1.10 -6.53 3.19
N PHE A 104 0.80 -5.53 2.34
CA PHE A 104 0.34 -5.80 0.99
C PHE A 104 1.44 -6.39 0.10
N ILE A 105 2.72 -6.07 0.36
CA ILE A 105 3.86 -6.69 -0.34
C ILE A 105 3.88 -8.20 -0.06
N ILE A 106 3.76 -8.60 1.20
CA ILE A 106 3.74 -10.02 1.59
C ILE A 106 2.54 -10.71 0.94
N ILE A 107 1.36 -10.11 1.03
CA ILE A 107 0.12 -10.69 0.51
C ILE A 107 0.18 -10.85 -1.02
N PHE A 108 0.78 -9.90 -1.74
CA PHE A 108 0.99 -10.03 -3.18
C PHE A 108 1.73 -11.31 -3.54
N PHE A 109 2.85 -11.60 -2.86
CA PHE A 109 3.64 -12.80 -3.14
C PHE A 109 2.87 -14.09 -2.80
N CYS A 110 2.03 -14.07 -1.77
CA CYS A 110 1.13 -15.17 -1.44
C CYS A 110 0.11 -15.40 -2.57
N PHE A 111 -0.58 -14.35 -3.04
CA PHE A 111 -1.53 -14.47 -4.14
C PHE A 111 -0.88 -14.88 -5.47
N GLU A 112 0.28 -14.32 -5.79
CA GLU A 112 1.02 -14.69 -7.00
C GLU A 112 1.38 -16.18 -6.99
N LYS A 113 1.78 -16.73 -5.82
CA LYS A 113 2.08 -18.15 -5.68
C LYS A 113 0.84 -19.03 -5.84
N LEU A 114 -0.29 -18.65 -5.23
CA LEU A 114 -1.54 -19.42 -5.29
C LEU A 114 -2.12 -19.46 -6.71
N ILE A 115 -2.23 -18.30 -7.36
CA ILE A 115 -2.85 -18.18 -8.68
C ILE A 115 -2.00 -18.91 -9.74
N ASN A 116 -0.67 -18.77 -9.70
CA ASN A 116 0.21 -19.44 -10.65
C ASN A 116 0.32 -20.95 -10.42
N LYS A 117 0.21 -21.42 -9.16
CA LYS A 117 0.18 -22.86 -8.85
C LYS A 117 -1.04 -23.53 -9.49
N ASN A 118 -2.21 -22.89 -9.43
CA ASN A 118 -3.43 -23.42 -10.03
C ASN A 118 -3.37 -23.45 -11.56
N THR A 119 -2.59 -22.56 -12.19
CA THR A 119 -2.46 -22.54 -13.66
C THR A 119 -1.62 -23.70 -14.23
N ILE A 120 -0.82 -24.38 -13.39
CA ILE A 120 0.03 -25.52 -13.79
C ILE A 120 -0.74 -26.84 -13.68
N VAL A 121 -1.74 -26.93 -12.79
CA VAL A 121 -2.54 -28.15 -12.57
C VAL A 121 -3.64 -28.32 -13.64
N GLU A 122 -4.04 -27.23 -14.30
CA GLU A 122 -5.06 -27.23 -15.36
C GLU A 122 -4.49 -27.45 -16.78
N LYS A 123 -3.21 -27.80 -16.92
CA LYS A 123 -2.58 -28.17 -18.19
C LYS A 123 -2.11 -29.61 -18.16
#